data_AF-A0A9E2BSM1-F1
#
_entry.id   AF-A0A9E2BSM1-F1
#
_cell.length_a   1.000
_cell.length_b   1.000
_cell.length_c   1.000
_cell.angle_alpha   90.00
_cell.angle_beta   90.00
_cell.angle_gamma   90.00
#
_symmetry.space_group_name_H-M   'P 1'
#
loop_
_entity.id
_entity.type
_entity.pdbx_description
1 polymer ?
#
loop_
_entity_poly.entity_id
_entity_poly.type
_entity_poly.pdbx_seq_one_letter_code
_entity_poly.pdbx_strand_id
1 'polypeptide(L)'
;MQSRMCSQRPTHLDVDYTRTMMGFLMFNREPAHIAMIGLGGGSLLKFCYRHLPATQLTVVEINPHVIALRAEFQVPDDPDRISVHCADGADFVRQITSQIQPRFDVILVDGFDCQGQAASLCSQDFYEDCYLALSPRGIMVANLHHDHPEHATFTDRIRNAFEGNLMEIASKEKSNSILFACKGPRISVNELRDKDSLAHFDQEVRDQLQKEFSRISWLMN
;
A
#
# COMPACT_ATOMS: atom_id res chain seq x y z
N MET A 1 -17.90 -0.99 0.56
CA MET A 1 -17.76 -0.10 1.74
C MET A 1 -16.32 0.39 1.77
N GLN A 2 -16.07 1.68 1.55
CA GLN A 2 -14.71 2.18 1.24
C GLN A 2 -13.80 2.33 2.48
N SER A 3 -14.35 2.50 3.68
CA SER A 3 -13.60 2.42 4.94
C SER A 3 -14.51 1.95 6.08
N ARG A 4 -14.01 1.06 6.94
CA ARG A 4 -14.57 0.77 8.27
C ARG A 4 -13.47 1.02 9.28
N MET A 5 -13.81 1.75 10.34
CA MET A 5 -12.90 2.03 11.43
C MET A 5 -13.65 1.79 12.75
N CYS A 6 -13.07 0.97 13.62
CA CYS A 6 -13.49 0.90 15.01
C CYS A 6 -12.82 2.02 15.81
N SER A 7 -13.61 2.96 16.31
CA SER A 7 -13.12 4.05 17.18
C SER A 7 -12.48 3.57 18.49
N GLN A 8 -12.79 2.35 18.94
CA GLN A 8 -12.21 1.74 20.13
C GLN A 8 -10.86 1.04 19.87
N ARG A 9 -10.53 0.73 18.60
CA ARG A 9 -9.25 0.10 18.20
C ARG A 9 -8.72 0.78 16.92
N PRO A 10 -8.25 2.02 17.02
CA PRO A 10 -7.99 2.87 15.86
C PRO A 10 -6.83 2.39 14.96
N THR A 11 -5.98 1.48 15.45
CA THR A 11 -4.86 0.87 14.71
C THR A 11 -5.21 -0.51 14.13
N HIS A 12 -6.37 -1.07 14.48
CA HIS A 12 -6.78 -2.37 13.98
C HIS A 12 -7.26 -2.25 12.53
N LEU A 13 -6.74 -3.10 11.65
CA LEU A 13 -7.13 -3.19 10.26
C LEU A 13 -8.41 -4.00 10.17
N ASP A 14 -9.56 -3.34 10.32
CA ASP A 14 -10.88 -3.99 10.26
C ASP A 14 -11.28 -4.43 8.85
N VAL A 15 -10.73 -3.79 7.81
CA VAL A 15 -11.06 -4.07 6.41
C VAL A 15 -10.09 -5.10 5.81
N ASP A 16 -10.63 -6.18 5.24
CA ASP A 16 -9.86 -7.33 4.76
C ASP A 16 -8.74 -6.99 3.78
N TYR A 17 -8.99 -6.07 2.84
CA TYR A 17 -7.99 -5.70 1.84
C TYR A 17 -6.78 -4.99 2.48
N THR A 18 -6.98 -4.20 3.54
CA THR A 18 -5.88 -3.48 4.20
C THR A 18 -4.88 -4.43 4.85
N ARG A 19 -5.35 -5.56 5.39
CA ARG A 19 -4.48 -6.65 5.88
C ARG A 19 -3.76 -7.37 4.74
N THR A 20 -4.40 -7.49 3.58
CA THR A 20 -3.75 -8.02 2.38
C THR A 20 -2.66 -7.06 1.91
N MET A 21 -2.91 -5.74 1.90
CA MET A 21 -1.90 -4.74 1.52
C MET A 21 -0.66 -4.76 2.42
N MET A 22 -0.79 -5.09 3.71
CA MET A 22 0.35 -5.31 4.61
C MET A 22 1.24 -6.49 4.21
N GLY A 23 0.82 -7.32 3.24
CA GLY A 23 1.64 -8.38 2.66
C GLY A 23 3.00 -7.91 2.13
N PHE A 24 3.21 -6.60 1.89
CA PHE A 24 4.54 -6.06 1.61
C PHE A 24 5.58 -6.44 2.68
N LEU A 25 5.17 -6.65 3.94
CA LEU A 25 6.05 -7.04 5.05
C LEU A 25 6.70 -8.41 4.84
N MET A 26 6.12 -9.25 3.97
CA MET A 26 6.73 -10.51 3.55
C MET A 26 7.95 -10.28 2.64
N PHE A 27 8.01 -9.13 1.96
CA PHE A 27 9.09 -8.72 1.04
C PHE A 27 10.10 -7.79 1.69
N ASN A 28 9.60 -6.83 2.49
CA ASN A 28 10.41 -5.87 3.23
C ASN A 28 9.87 -5.69 4.65
N ARG A 29 10.58 -6.26 5.63
CA ARG A 29 10.17 -6.30 7.03
C ARG A 29 10.35 -4.98 7.76
N GLU A 30 11.32 -4.18 7.33
CA GLU A 30 11.74 -2.95 7.99
C GLU A 30 11.94 -1.85 6.93
N PRO A 31 10.88 -1.44 6.21
CA PRO A 31 10.99 -0.39 5.20
C PRO A 31 11.41 0.92 5.87
N ALA A 32 12.41 1.61 5.31
CA ALA A 32 12.86 2.89 5.83
C ALA A 32 11.86 4.01 5.48
N HIS A 33 11.24 3.94 4.31
CA HIS A 33 10.28 4.96 3.84
C HIS A 33 9.12 4.34 3.08
N ILE A 34 7.89 4.63 3.52
CA ILE A 34 6.64 4.24 2.86
C ILE A 34 5.93 5.49 2.34
N ALA A 35 5.53 5.48 1.07
CA ALA A 35 4.55 6.41 0.52
C ALA A 35 3.15 5.78 0.47
N MET A 36 2.12 6.54 0.83
CA MET A 36 0.72 6.15 0.76
C MET A 36 -0.03 7.16 -0.10
N ILE A 37 -0.53 6.70 -1.24
CA ILE A 37 -1.36 7.49 -2.15
C ILE A 37 -2.82 7.20 -1.83
N GLY A 38 -3.46 8.14 -1.15
CA GLY A 38 -4.77 8.00 -0.50
C GLY A 38 -4.62 7.90 1.03
N LEU A 39 -5.27 8.82 1.77
CA LEU A 39 -5.30 8.77 3.24
C LEU A 39 -6.49 7.95 3.74
N GLY A 40 -7.68 8.18 3.15
CA GLY A 40 -8.93 7.60 3.64
C GLY A 40 -9.15 7.86 5.13
N GLY A 41 -9.50 6.81 5.89
CA GLY A 41 -9.62 6.86 7.37
C GLY A 41 -8.28 6.73 8.12
N GLY A 42 -7.15 6.70 7.41
CA GLY A 42 -5.81 6.63 7.98
C GLY A 42 -5.43 5.28 8.60
N SER A 43 -6.17 4.19 8.36
CA SER A 43 -5.90 2.89 9.01
C SER A 43 -4.52 2.33 8.67
N LEU A 44 -4.12 2.37 7.39
CA LEU A 44 -2.78 1.95 6.95
C LEU A 44 -1.68 2.82 7.59
N LEU A 45 -1.87 4.15 7.56
CA LEU A 45 -0.96 5.11 8.17
C LEU A 45 -0.77 4.85 9.67
N LYS A 46 -1.86 4.71 10.42
CA LYS A 46 -1.87 4.46 11.86
C LYS A 46 -1.20 3.14 12.20
N PHE A 47 -1.47 2.09 11.43
CA PHE A 47 -0.85 0.78 11.60
C PHE A 47 0.67 0.87 11.43
N CYS A 48 1.14 1.42 10.29
CA CYS A 48 2.56 1.57 10.02
C CYS A 48 3.24 2.48 11.05
N TYR A 49 2.64 3.61 11.42
CA TYR A 49 3.18 4.51 12.44
C TYR A 49 3.42 3.81 13.78
N ARG A 50 2.44 3.02 14.22
CA ARG A 50 2.48 2.32 15.51
C ARG A 50 3.47 1.16 15.52
N HIS A 51 3.49 0.36 14.45
CA HIS A 51 4.17 -0.93 14.45
C HIS A 51 5.48 -0.96 13.65
N LEU A 52 5.78 0.11 12.90
CA LEU A 52 7.05 0.30 12.21
C LEU A 52 7.71 1.60 12.71
N PRO A 53 8.26 1.64 13.94
CA PRO A 53 8.69 2.88 14.59
C PRO A 53 9.88 3.58 13.92
N ALA A 54 10.67 2.86 13.13
CA ALA A 54 11.81 3.39 12.39
C ALA A 54 11.47 3.92 10.99
N THR A 55 10.22 3.76 10.55
CA THR A 55 9.78 4.08 9.18
C THR A 55 9.29 5.53 9.09
N GLN A 56 9.75 6.24 8.05
CA GLN A 56 9.20 7.51 7.60
C GLN A 56 7.98 7.29 6.73
N LEU A 57 6.95 8.11 6.92
CA LEU A 57 5.63 7.94 6.32
C LEU A 57 5.26 9.20 5.53
N THR A 58 5.09 9.05 4.22
CA THR A 58 4.59 10.11 3.35
C THR A 58 3.18 9.75 2.92
N VAL A 59 2.23 10.64 3.12
CA VAL A 59 0.84 10.47 2.66
C VAL A 59 0.49 11.56 1.68
N VAL A 60 -0.13 11.17 0.58
CA VAL A 60 -0.64 12.07 -0.45
C VAL A 60 -2.15 11.89 -0.53
N GLU A 61 -2.89 12.95 -0.28
CA GLU A 61 -4.35 12.94 -0.30
C GLU A 61 -4.84 14.12 -1.14
N ILE A 62 -5.73 13.85 -2.10
CA ILE A 62 -6.22 14.88 -3.03
C ILE A 62 -7.28 15.76 -2.38
N ASN A 63 -8.05 15.22 -1.44
CA ASN A 63 -9.17 15.90 -0.81
C ASN A 63 -8.74 16.60 0.49
N PRO A 64 -8.67 17.94 0.53
CA PRO A 64 -8.29 18.67 1.74
C PRO A 64 -9.25 18.45 2.91
N HIS A 65 -10.51 18.09 2.65
CA HIS A 65 -11.48 17.78 3.71
C HIS A 65 -11.15 16.46 4.40
N VAL A 66 -10.64 15.45 3.68
CA VAL A 66 -10.19 14.19 4.30
C VAL A 66 -8.99 14.44 5.22
N ILE A 67 -8.06 15.29 4.78
CA ILE A 67 -6.91 15.73 5.60
C ILE A 67 -7.37 16.48 6.84
N ALA A 68 -8.36 17.37 6.72
CA ALA A 68 -8.90 18.13 7.86
C ALA A 68 -9.51 17.22 8.94
N LEU A 69 -10.07 16.08 8.54
CA LEU A 69 -10.65 15.08 9.45
C LEU A 69 -9.61 14.15 10.12
N ARG A 70 -8.31 14.31 9.83
CA ARG A 70 -7.24 13.43 10.37
C ARG A 70 -7.28 13.31 11.90
N ALA A 71 -7.58 14.42 12.59
CA ALA A 71 -7.68 14.44 14.05
C ALA A 71 -8.87 13.62 14.55
N GLU A 72 -10.01 13.68 13.86
CA GLU A 72 -11.20 12.88 14.15
C GLU A 72 -10.94 11.38 13.93
N PHE A 73 -10.13 11.05 12.92
CA PHE A 73 -9.68 9.69 12.66
C PHE A 73 -8.52 9.24 13.55
N GLN A 74 -8.10 10.08 14.50
CA GLN A 74 -6.99 9.81 15.43
C GLN A 74 -5.67 9.48 14.72
N VAL A 75 -5.44 10.11 13.58
CA VAL A 75 -4.14 10.07 12.90
C VAL A 75 -3.13 10.83 13.78
N PRO A 76 -1.98 10.21 14.12
CA PRO A 76 -0.93 10.86 14.89
C PRO A 76 -0.43 12.15 14.23
N ASP A 77 -0.17 13.18 15.04
CA ASP A 77 0.47 14.42 14.60
C ASP A 77 1.94 14.38 15.02
N ASP A 78 2.75 13.71 14.19
CA ASP A 78 4.20 13.58 14.37
C ASP A 78 4.89 14.05 13.09
N PRO A 79 5.27 15.34 12.99
CA PRO A 79 5.86 15.90 11.77
C PRO A 79 7.28 15.38 11.49
N ASP A 80 7.95 14.78 12.48
CA ASP A 80 9.28 14.21 12.29
C ASP A 80 9.19 12.87 11.53
N ARG A 81 8.05 12.18 11.63
CA ARG A 81 7.81 10.87 10.99
C ARG A 81 6.75 10.85 9.90
N ILE A 82 5.80 11.79 9.93
CA ILE A 82 4.65 11.83 9.04
C ILE A 82 4.69 13.14 8.22
N SER A 83 4.79 13.00 6.90
CA SER A 83 4.62 14.10 5.94
C SER A 83 3.30 13.92 5.18
N VAL A 84 2.39 14.89 5.29
CA VAL A 84 1.10 14.87 4.57
C VAL A 84 1.11 15.93 3.47
N HIS A 85 0.81 15.52 2.25
CA HIS A 85 0.74 16.37 1.07
C HIS A 85 -0.69 16.41 0.52
N CYS A 86 -1.24 17.62 0.38
CA CYS A 86 -2.50 17.83 -0.32
C CYS A 86 -2.22 17.98 -1.82
N ALA A 87 -2.31 16.90 -2.59
CA ALA A 87 -1.96 16.88 -4.02
C ALA A 87 -2.62 15.70 -4.75
N ASP A 88 -2.66 15.77 -6.09
CA ASP A 88 -2.91 14.58 -6.91
C ASP A 88 -1.73 13.61 -6.76
N GLY A 89 -2.06 12.32 -6.57
CA GLY A 89 -1.07 11.28 -6.32
C GLY A 89 -0.13 11.04 -7.50
N ALA A 90 -0.65 11.08 -8.73
CA ALA A 90 0.17 10.87 -9.93
C ALA A 90 1.10 12.06 -10.16
N ASP A 91 0.60 13.29 -9.97
CA ASP A 91 1.44 14.49 -10.04
C ASP A 91 2.53 14.50 -8.97
N PHE A 92 2.22 14.06 -7.75
CA PHE A 92 3.22 13.94 -6.68
C PHE A 92 4.33 12.95 -7.04
N VAL A 93 3.98 11.74 -7.48
CA VAL A 93 4.98 10.71 -7.82
C VAL A 93 5.84 11.19 -8.99
N ARG A 94 5.25 11.77 -10.04
CA ARG A 94 5.97 12.38 -11.18
C ARG A 94 6.96 13.47 -10.75
N GLN A 95 6.61 14.28 -9.75
CA GLN A 95 7.52 15.29 -9.20
C GLN A 95 8.69 14.66 -8.44
N ILE A 96 8.46 13.58 -7.69
CA ILE A 96 9.52 12.89 -6.96
C ILE A 96 10.48 12.17 -7.91
N THR A 97 10.00 11.57 -9.00
CA THR A 97 10.87 10.89 -10.00
C THR A 97 11.83 11.84 -10.70
N SER A 98 11.49 13.13 -10.78
CA SER A 98 12.40 14.17 -11.31
C SER A 98 13.58 14.50 -10.40
N GLN A 99 13.61 13.98 -9.17
CA GLN A 99 14.69 14.20 -8.20
C GLN A 99 15.82 13.15 -8.34
N ILE A 100 17.01 13.48 -7.82
CA ILE A 100 18.26 12.75 -8.12
C ILE A 100 18.30 11.31 -7.57
N GLN A 101 17.46 10.93 -6.60
CA GLN A 101 17.48 9.58 -6.02
C GLN A 101 16.09 9.00 -5.73
N PRO A 102 15.87 7.69 -5.97
CA PRO A 102 14.68 6.97 -5.53
C PRO A 102 14.48 7.08 -4.01
N ARG A 103 13.22 7.13 -3.57
CA ARG A 103 12.88 7.56 -2.20
C ARG A 103 12.15 6.51 -1.38
N PHE A 104 11.41 5.60 -2.01
CA PHE A 104 10.46 4.77 -1.28
C PHE A 104 10.81 3.29 -1.37
N ASP A 105 10.79 2.62 -0.23
CA ASP A 105 10.89 1.16 -0.19
C ASP A 105 9.52 0.52 -0.45
N VAL A 106 8.44 1.21 -0.10
CA VAL A 106 7.07 0.77 -0.34
C VAL A 106 6.24 1.94 -0.85
N ILE A 107 5.47 1.72 -1.91
CA ILE A 107 4.40 2.63 -2.35
C ILE A 107 3.08 1.88 -2.23
N LEU A 108 2.18 2.37 -1.37
CA LEU A 108 0.82 1.88 -1.25
C LEU A 108 -0.11 2.78 -2.08
N VAL A 109 -0.80 2.22 -3.06
CA VAL A 109 -1.76 2.94 -3.91
C VAL A 109 -3.17 2.51 -3.53
N ASP A 110 -3.91 3.40 -2.88
CA ASP A 110 -5.28 3.19 -2.38
C ASP A 110 -6.16 4.42 -2.62
N GLY A 111 -6.10 4.96 -3.84
CA GLY A 111 -6.83 6.17 -4.24
C GLY A 111 -8.13 5.86 -4.97
N PHE A 112 -9.24 6.20 -4.34
CA PHE A 112 -10.59 6.15 -4.91
C PHE A 112 -11.26 7.53 -4.81
N ASP A 113 -11.98 7.92 -5.86
CA ASP A 113 -12.83 9.11 -5.88
C ASP A 113 -14.33 8.73 -5.76
N CYS A 114 -15.23 9.70 -5.98
CA CYS A 114 -16.67 9.48 -5.90
C CYS A 114 -17.23 8.60 -7.03
N GLN A 115 -16.48 8.39 -8.11
CA GLN A 115 -16.84 7.55 -9.27
C GLN A 115 -16.18 6.17 -9.22
N GLY A 116 -15.24 5.95 -8.30
CA GLY A 116 -14.54 4.67 -8.16
C GLY A 116 -13.04 4.89 -8.14
N GLN A 117 -12.31 4.14 -8.96
CA GLN A 117 -10.86 4.23 -8.97
C GLN A 117 -10.38 5.45 -9.74
N ALA A 118 -9.49 6.25 -9.15
CA ALA A 118 -9.03 7.49 -9.77
C ALA A 118 -8.23 7.20 -11.06
N ALA A 119 -8.71 7.71 -12.19
CA ALA A 119 -8.12 7.41 -13.50
C ALA A 119 -6.63 7.83 -13.62
N SER A 120 -6.22 8.91 -12.94
CA SER A 120 -4.82 9.36 -12.91
C SER A 120 -3.89 8.30 -12.31
N LEU A 121 -4.37 7.52 -11.32
CA LEU A 121 -3.64 6.44 -10.64
C LEU A 121 -3.70 5.09 -11.38
N CYS A 122 -4.30 5.06 -12.57
CA CYS A 122 -4.45 3.86 -13.39
C CYS A 122 -3.79 3.97 -14.77
N SER A 123 -3.01 5.02 -15.02
CA SER A 123 -2.30 5.23 -16.28
C SER A 123 -1.00 4.41 -16.34
N GLN A 124 -0.51 4.15 -17.56
CA GLN A 124 0.79 3.51 -17.77
C GLN A 124 1.92 4.35 -17.15
N ASP A 125 1.95 5.64 -17.48
CA ASP A 125 2.93 6.61 -17.00
C ASP A 125 2.98 6.65 -15.46
N PHE A 126 1.83 6.62 -14.78
CA PHE A 126 1.80 6.60 -13.31
C PHE A 126 2.52 5.37 -12.73
N TYR A 127 2.30 4.18 -13.30
CA TYR A 127 2.96 2.97 -12.81
C TYR A 127 4.46 2.94 -13.13
N GLU A 128 4.87 3.51 -14.27
CA GLU A 128 6.29 3.70 -14.60
C GLU A 128 6.95 4.71 -13.65
N ASP A 129 6.27 5.81 -13.33
CA ASP A 129 6.71 6.77 -12.33
C ASP A 129 6.83 6.12 -10.94
N CYS A 130 5.87 5.27 -10.54
CA CYS A 130 5.97 4.49 -9.31
C CYS A 130 7.20 3.59 -9.31
N TYR A 131 7.46 2.88 -10.41
CA TYR A 131 8.65 2.05 -10.57
C TYR A 131 9.93 2.91 -10.40
N LEU A 132 10.00 4.08 -11.01
CA LEU A 132 11.16 4.97 -10.90
C LEU A 132 11.35 5.51 -9.48
N ALA A 133 10.27 5.84 -8.78
CA ALA A 133 10.30 6.36 -7.41
C ALA A 133 10.73 5.32 -6.36
N LEU A 134 10.56 4.03 -6.64
CA LEU A 134 10.96 2.93 -5.76
C LEU A 134 12.48 2.75 -5.67
N SER A 135 12.96 2.44 -4.47
CA SER A 135 14.32 1.97 -4.22
C SER A 135 14.61 0.67 -5.00
N PRO A 136 15.88 0.28 -5.23
CA PRO A 136 16.21 -0.89 -6.05
C PRO A 136 15.56 -2.21 -5.61
N ARG A 137 15.14 -2.32 -4.35
CA ARG A 137 14.42 -3.48 -3.80
C ARG A 137 12.98 -3.14 -3.38
N GLY A 138 12.47 -2.01 -3.84
CA GLY A 138 11.17 -1.50 -3.47
C GLY A 138 10.01 -2.29 -4.08
N ILE A 139 8.85 -2.15 -3.45
CA ILE A 139 7.61 -2.79 -3.83
C ILE A 139 6.47 -1.76 -3.91
N MET A 140 5.67 -1.84 -4.96
CA MET A 140 4.39 -1.18 -5.04
C MET A 140 3.29 -2.17 -4.65
N VAL A 141 2.32 -1.71 -3.87
CA VAL A 141 1.09 -2.45 -3.57
C VAL A 141 -0.10 -1.61 -3.97
N ALA A 142 -0.83 -2.03 -4.99
CA ALA A 142 -1.99 -1.32 -5.51
C ALA A 142 -3.29 -2.04 -5.14
N ASN A 143 -4.28 -1.28 -4.67
CA ASN A 143 -5.64 -1.74 -4.46
C ASN A 143 -6.50 -1.38 -5.68
N LEU A 144 -6.89 -2.37 -6.47
CA LEU A 144 -7.82 -2.21 -7.59
C LEU A 144 -9.21 -2.73 -7.22
N HIS A 145 -10.25 -2.18 -7.84
CA HIS A 145 -11.60 -2.76 -7.74
C HIS A 145 -11.70 -4.03 -8.59
N HIS A 146 -11.99 -5.18 -7.97
CA HIS A 146 -11.89 -6.50 -8.61
C HIS A 146 -12.77 -6.62 -9.87
N ASP A 147 -14.02 -6.18 -9.79
CA ASP A 147 -14.99 -6.26 -10.90
C ASP A 147 -14.98 -5.01 -11.80
N HIS A 148 -13.92 -4.19 -11.76
CA HIS A 148 -13.85 -3.01 -12.63
C HIS A 148 -13.79 -3.44 -14.11
N PRO A 149 -14.55 -2.81 -15.03
CA PRO A 149 -14.54 -3.18 -16.45
C PRO A 149 -13.15 -3.15 -17.10
N GLU A 150 -12.30 -2.24 -16.65
CA GLU A 150 -10.91 -2.09 -17.11
C GLU A 150 -9.88 -2.77 -16.20
N HIS A 151 -10.29 -3.64 -15.27
CA HIS A 151 -9.38 -4.29 -14.32
C HIS A 151 -8.19 -4.97 -15.04
N ALA A 152 -8.46 -5.74 -16.09
CA ALA A 152 -7.41 -6.39 -16.89
C ALA A 152 -6.43 -5.38 -17.50
N THR A 153 -6.94 -4.26 -18.01
CA THR A 153 -6.12 -3.18 -18.56
C THR A 153 -5.20 -2.58 -17.49
N PHE A 154 -5.71 -2.33 -16.28
CA PHE A 154 -4.91 -1.77 -15.19
C PHE A 154 -3.82 -2.76 -14.74
N THR A 155 -4.17 -4.04 -14.59
CA THR A 155 -3.24 -5.12 -14.29
C THR A 155 -2.13 -5.22 -15.34
N ASP A 156 -2.47 -5.13 -16.63
CA ASP A 156 -1.48 -5.19 -17.72
C ASP A 156 -0.55 -3.98 -17.72
N ARG A 157 -1.04 -2.79 -17.37
CA ARG A 157 -0.20 -1.59 -17.24
C ARG A 157 0.83 -1.74 -16.11
N ILE A 158 0.39 -2.22 -14.95
CA ILE A 158 1.30 -2.53 -13.82
C ILE A 158 2.29 -3.61 -14.25
N ARG A 159 1.82 -4.66 -14.94
CA ARG A 159 2.67 -5.74 -15.44
C ARG A 159 3.76 -5.20 -16.36
N ASN A 160 3.42 -4.31 -17.28
CA ASN A 160 4.37 -3.71 -18.21
C ASN A 160 5.40 -2.84 -17.47
N ALA A 161 4.96 -1.98 -16.55
CA ALA A 161 5.85 -1.10 -15.78
C ALA A 161 6.86 -1.88 -14.90
N PHE A 162 6.48 -3.05 -14.40
CA PHE A 162 7.30 -3.90 -13.52
C PHE A 162 7.89 -5.11 -14.24
N GLU A 163 7.99 -5.08 -15.57
CA GLU A 163 8.60 -6.14 -16.39
C GLU A 163 8.02 -7.56 -16.11
N GLY A 164 6.74 -7.64 -15.76
CA GLY A 164 6.05 -8.87 -15.39
C GLY A 164 6.25 -9.33 -13.95
N ASN A 165 6.97 -8.59 -13.11
CA ASN A 165 7.23 -8.94 -11.71
C ASN A 165 6.06 -8.54 -10.81
N LEU A 166 4.94 -9.23 -11.01
CA LEU A 166 3.63 -8.88 -10.47
C LEU A 166 2.93 -10.11 -9.90
N MET A 167 2.26 -9.93 -8.76
CA MET A 167 1.36 -10.90 -8.16
C MET A 167 0.05 -10.23 -7.79
N GLU A 168 -1.07 -10.87 -8.10
CA GLU A 168 -2.41 -10.39 -7.74
C GLU A 168 -3.03 -11.31 -6.69
N ILE A 169 -3.60 -10.73 -5.64
CA ILE A 169 -4.35 -11.41 -4.60
C ILE A 169 -5.72 -10.76 -4.46
N ALA A 170 -6.77 -11.48 -4.85
CA ALA A 170 -8.13 -11.06 -4.54
C ALA A 170 -8.38 -11.08 -3.02
N SER A 171 -9.09 -10.07 -2.52
CA SER A 171 -9.60 -10.04 -1.15
C SER A 171 -10.62 -11.16 -0.93
N LYS A 172 -10.88 -11.52 0.34
CA LYS A 172 -11.84 -12.59 0.67
C LYS A 172 -13.24 -12.34 0.12
N GLU A 173 -13.68 -11.09 0.17
CA GLU A 173 -14.97 -10.66 -0.36
C GLU A 173 -14.97 -10.46 -1.88
N LYS A 174 -13.81 -10.63 -2.53
CA LYS A 174 -13.59 -10.43 -3.99
C LYS A 174 -14.06 -9.07 -4.51
N SER A 175 -14.11 -8.06 -3.65
CA SER A 175 -14.40 -6.68 -4.02
C SER A 175 -13.14 -5.90 -4.39
N ASN A 176 -11.98 -6.35 -3.90
CA ASN A 176 -10.68 -5.71 -4.09
C ASN A 176 -9.68 -6.73 -4.64
N SER A 177 -8.86 -6.29 -5.59
CA SER A 177 -7.68 -7.00 -6.08
C SER A 177 -6.43 -6.26 -5.61
N ILE A 178 -5.61 -6.92 -4.80
CA ILE A 178 -4.36 -6.35 -4.31
C ILE A 178 -3.21 -6.84 -5.16
N LEU A 179 -2.54 -5.92 -5.86
CA LEU A 179 -1.45 -6.20 -6.76
C LEU A 179 -0.13 -5.81 -6.11
N PHE A 180 0.77 -6.77 -5.98
CA PHE A 180 2.14 -6.61 -5.50
C PHE A 180 3.09 -6.57 -6.70
N ALA A 181 3.78 -5.47 -6.91
CA ALA A 181 4.69 -5.26 -8.03
C ALA A 181 6.09 -4.92 -7.51
N CYS A 182 7.08 -5.74 -7.82
CA CYS A 182 8.43 -5.64 -7.25
C CYS A 182 9.43 -5.10 -8.27
N LYS A 183 10.19 -4.06 -7.91
CA LYS A 183 11.32 -3.56 -8.73
C LYS A 183 12.56 -4.46 -8.64
N GLY A 184 12.75 -5.07 -7.47
CA GLY A 184 13.89 -5.93 -7.16
C GLY A 184 13.71 -7.38 -7.60
N PRO A 185 14.12 -8.36 -6.76
CA PRO A 185 14.03 -9.78 -7.08
C PRO A 185 12.63 -10.20 -7.55
N ARG A 186 12.59 -11.22 -8.42
CA ARG A 186 11.33 -11.82 -8.86
C ARG A 186 10.59 -12.39 -7.66
N ILE A 187 9.29 -12.13 -7.61
CA ILE A 187 8.41 -12.67 -6.56
C ILE A 187 8.54 -14.20 -6.56
N SER A 188 9.02 -14.75 -5.45
CA SER A 188 9.25 -16.18 -5.27
C SER A 188 8.51 -16.67 -4.02
N VAL A 189 7.63 -17.65 -4.23
CA VAL A 189 6.82 -18.29 -3.18
C VAL A 189 7.67 -18.88 -2.06
N ASN A 190 8.81 -19.45 -2.43
CA ASN A 190 9.70 -20.11 -1.48
C ASN A 190 10.39 -19.10 -0.56
N GLU A 191 10.72 -17.91 -1.06
CA GLU A 191 11.32 -16.83 -0.27
C GLU A 191 10.29 -16.17 0.65
N LEU A 192 9.04 -16.09 0.22
CA LEU A 192 7.93 -15.50 0.96
C LEU A 192 7.38 -16.36 2.11
N ARG A 193 7.74 -17.64 2.13
CA ARG A 193 7.35 -18.60 3.20
C ARG A 193 8.13 -18.46 4.48
N ASP A 194 9.07 -17.53 4.53
CA ASP A 194 9.84 -17.31 5.75
C ASP A 194 8.91 -16.84 6.88
N LYS A 195 8.77 -17.71 7.90
CA LYS A 195 7.88 -17.55 9.04
C LYS A 195 8.30 -16.40 9.96
N ASP A 196 9.46 -15.82 9.73
CA ASP A 196 10.03 -14.76 10.56
C ASP A 196 9.63 -13.34 10.13
N SER A 197 8.85 -13.18 9.05
CA SER A 197 8.39 -11.86 8.59
C SER A 197 7.62 -11.07 9.66
N LEU A 198 6.92 -11.77 10.56
CA LEU A 198 6.17 -11.15 11.65
C LEU A 198 6.86 -11.27 13.02
N ALA A 199 8.07 -11.82 13.11
CA ALA A 199 8.71 -12.16 14.38
C ALA A 199 8.96 -10.94 15.29
N HIS A 200 9.17 -9.76 14.70
CA HIS A 200 9.45 -8.51 15.41
C HIS A 200 8.18 -7.81 15.92
N PHE A 201 6.98 -8.27 15.53
CA PHE A 201 5.72 -7.69 15.97
C PHE A 201 5.20 -8.35 17.25
N ASP A 202 4.41 -7.59 18.01
CA ASP A 202 3.68 -8.13 19.16
C ASP A 202 2.68 -9.24 18.77
N GLN A 203 2.14 -9.93 19.77
CA GLN A 203 1.23 -11.07 19.52
C GLN A 203 -0.07 -10.62 18.85
N GLU A 204 -0.58 -9.43 19.16
CA GLU A 204 -1.84 -8.94 18.60
C GLU A 204 -1.73 -8.71 17.09
N VAL A 205 -0.65 -8.07 16.64
CA VAL A 205 -0.37 -7.87 15.21
C VAL A 205 -0.12 -9.20 14.51
N ARG A 206 0.63 -10.11 15.14
CA ARG A 206 0.85 -11.46 14.60
C ARG A 206 -0.48 -12.18 14.38
N ASP A 207 -1.37 -12.20 15.37
CA ASP A 207 -2.68 -12.85 15.25
C ASP A 207 -3.55 -12.24 14.15
N GLN A 208 -3.42 -10.92 13.95
CA GLN A 208 -4.16 -10.17 12.94
C GLN A 208 -3.66 -10.45 11.52
N LEU A 209 -2.34 -10.51 11.29
CA LEU A 209 -1.75 -10.65 9.94
C LEU A 209 -1.42 -12.09 9.55
N GLN A 210 -1.10 -12.97 10.50
CA GLN A 210 -0.63 -14.34 10.23
C GLN A 210 -1.63 -15.15 9.38
N LYS A 211 -2.93 -14.96 9.63
CA LYS A 211 -3.99 -15.63 8.85
C LYS A 211 -3.99 -15.17 7.39
N GLU A 212 -3.82 -13.88 7.13
CA GLU A 212 -3.74 -13.36 5.77
C GLU A 212 -2.42 -13.74 5.09
N PHE A 213 -1.29 -13.69 5.78
CA PHE A 213 0.01 -14.03 5.18
C PHE A 213 0.09 -15.51 4.83
N SER A 214 -0.51 -16.38 5.67
CA SER A 214 -0.69 -17.79 5.36
C SER A 214 -1.56 -18.00 4.12
N ARG A 215 -2.64 -17.22 3.97
CA ARG A 215 -3.51 -17.28 2.79
C ARG A 215 -2.79 -16.83 1.53
N ILE A 216 -2.08 -15.71 1.57
CA ILE A 216 -1.25 -15.21 0.46
C ILE A 216 -0.26 -16.30 0.05
N SER A 217 0.50 -16.84 1.01
CA SER A 217 1.49 -17.91 0.76
C SER A 217 0.89 -19.18 0.17
N TRP A 218 -0.37 -19.49 0.47
CA TRP A 218 -1.08 -20.65 -0.08
C TRP A 218 -1.54 -20.42 -1.51
N LEU A 219 -2.07 -19.22 -1.82
CA LEU A 219 -2.50 -18.84 -3.18
C LEU A 219 -1.37 -18.77 -4.20
N MET A 220 -0.13 -18.77 -3.71
CA MET A 220 1.06 -18.77 -4.53
C MET A 220 1.51 -20.17 -4.99
N ASN A 221 0.92 -21.26 -4.49
CA ASN A 221 1.15 -22.63 -5.00
C ASN A 221 0.28 -22.96 -6.19
#